data_AF-A0A1J5R1Z7-F1
#
_entry.id   AF-A0A1J5R1Z7-F1
#
_cell.length_a   1.000
_cell.length_b   1.000
_cell.length_c   1.000
_cell.angle_alpha   90.00
_cell.angle_beta   90.00
_cell.angle_gamma   90.00
#
_symmetry.space_group_name_H-M   'P 1'
#
loop_
_entity.id
_entity.type
_entity.pdbx_description
1 polymer ?
#
loop_
_entity_poly.entity_id
_entity_poly.type
_entity_poly.pdbx_seq_one_letter_code
_entity_poly.pdbx_strand_id
1 'polypeptide(L)'
;MRLLGNLIWFVFGGFVMGLGWWFAALLCAITIVGIPLAIASFRIGTFSFWPFGRRIVDKPAGAGRAALGLLGNVIWAVFFGWWLALGHLVSALLCAITIIGIPFALQHLKLAGLSLTPFGKVIVAV
;
A
#
# COMPACT_ATOMS: atom_id res chain seq x y z
N MET A 1 -22.26 -0.80 0.71
CA MET A 1 -21.25 -1.86 0.46
C MET A 1 -19.88 -1.62 1.11
N ARG A 2 -19.50 -0.39 1.48
CA ARG A 2 -18.18 -0.07 2.08
C ARG A 2 -17.85 -0.89 3.33
N LEU A 3 -18.78 -0.96 4.29
CA LEU A 3 -18.56 -1.64 5.57
C LEU A 3 -18.32 -3.15 5.39
N LEU A 4 -19.20 -3.84 4.67
CA LEU A 4 -19.09 -5.28 4.45
C LEU A 4 -17.82 -5.65 3.69
N GLY A 5 -17.50 -4.93 2.60
CA GLY A 5 -16.27 -5.18 1.83
C GLY A 5 -15.02 -4.98 2.69
N ASN A 6 -15.00 -3.94 3.51
CA ASN A 6 -13.90 -3.66 4.45
C ASN A 6 -13.75 -4.75 5.52
N LEU A 7 -14.85 -5.24 6.09
CA LEU A 7 -14.84 -6.34 7.07
C LEU A 7 -14.27 -7.63 6.46
N ILE A 8 -14.77 -8.03 5.29
CA ILE A 8 -14.30 -9.24 4.62
C ILE A 8 -12.81 -9.08 4.29
N TRP A 9 -12.42 -7.99 3.64
CA TRP A 9 -11.02 -7.74 3.30
C TRP A 9 -10.08 -7.72 4.50
N PHE A 10 -10.49 -7.11 5.61
CA PHE A 10 -9.68 -7.04 6.82
C PHE A 10 -9.27 -8.44 7.27
N VAL A 11 -10.20 -9.41 7.22
CA VAL A 11 -9.96 -10.82 7.58
C VAL A 11 -9.15 -11.56 6.52
N PHE A 12 -9.41 -11.33 5.23
CA PHE A 12 -8.80 -12.08 4.12
C PHE A 12 -7.40 -11.60 3.69
N GLY A 13 -6.74 -10.72 4.46
CA GLY A 13 -5.35 -10.32 4.23
C GLY A 13 -5.09 -8.83 4.44
N GLY A 14 -6.15 -8.01 4.50
CA GLY A 14 -6.05 -6.57 4.74
C GLY A 14 -5.37 -6.21 6.05
N PHE A 15 -5.66 -6.96 7.13
CA PHE A 15 -5.04 -6.75 8.43
C PHE A 15 -3.54 -7.03 8.42
N VAL A 16 -3.14 -8.22 7.95
CA VAL A 16 -1.74 -8.63 7.90
C VAL A 16 -0.92 -7.67 7.02
N MET A 17 -1.45 -7.31 5.85
CA MET A 17 -0.75 -6.38 4.96
C MET A 17 -0.70 -4.97 5.53
N GLY A 18 -1.78 -4.47 6.14
CA GLY A 18 -1.79 -3.18 6.82
C GLY A 18 -0.74 -3.09 7.93
N LEU A 19 -0.55 -4.17 8.71
CA LEU A 19 0.52 -4.27 9.69
C LEU A 19 1.91 -4.29 9.04
N GLY A 20 2.09 -5.00 7.92
CA GLY A 20 3.35 -4.99 7.17
C GLY A 20 3.76 -3.57 6.75
N TRP A 21 2.81 -2.79 6.24
CA TRP A 21 3.02 -1.37 5.89
C TRP A 21 3.37 -0.52 7.12
N TRP A 22 2.67 -0.69 8.24
CA TRP A 22 2.99 0.01 9.48
C TRP A 22 4.35 -0.38 10.04
N PHE A 23 4.73 -1.66 9.94
CA PHE A 23 6.06 -2.13 10.33
C PHE A 23 7.16 -1.46 9.50
N ALA A 24 7.02 -1.43 8.17
CA ALA A 24 7.94 -0.68 7.30
C ALA A 24 7.98 0.82 7.66
N ALA A 25 6.84 1.39 8.01
CA ALA A 25 6.74 2.79 8.41
C ALA A 25 7.50 3.07 9.72
N LEU A 26 7.38 2.19 10.72
CA LEU A 26 8.09 2.28 11.98
C LEU A 26 9.60 2.17 11.78
N LEU A 27 10.07 1.25 10.93
CA LEU A 27 11.49 1.13 10.59
C LEU A 27 12.03 2.42 9.95
N CYS A 28 11.31 3.00 8.99
CA CYS A 28 11.67 4.28 8.40
C CYS A 28 11.71 5.42 9.44
N ALA A 29 10.78 5.42 10.40
CA ALA A 29 10.65 6.45 11.42
C ALA A 29 11.82 6.48 12.43
N ILE A 30 12.64 5.43 12.51
CA ILE A 30 13.85 5.39 13.35
C ILE A 30 14.86 6.48 12.93
N THR A 31 14.84 6.88 11.66
CA THR A 31 15.78 7.86 11.12
C THR A 31 15.06 9.14 10.72
N ILE A 32 15.68 10.30 10.98
CA ILE A 32 15.13 11.59 10.55
C ILE A 32 14.93 11.63 9.03
N VAL A 33 15.86 11.05 8.28
CA VAL A 33 15.81 11.00 6.81
C VAL A 33 14.68 10.08 6.31
N GLY A 34 14.31 9.05 7.06
CA GLY A 34 13.24 8.11 6.72
C GLY A 34 11.83 8.60 7.08
N ILE A 35 11.67 9.68 7.85
CA ILE A 35 10.36 10.22 8.24
C ILE A 35 9.42 10.45 7.03
N PRO A 36 9.86 11.03 5.90
CA PRO A 36 8.99 11.18 4.73
C PRO A 36 8.48 9.84 4.17
N LEU A 37 9.32 8.79 4.19
CA LEU A 37 8.96 7.42 3.79
C LEU A 37 7.97 6.82 4.78
N ALA A 38 8.20 7.02 6.08
CA ALA A 38 7.30 6.57 7.14
C ALA A 38 5.90 7.14 6.98
N ILE A 39 5.76 8.44 6.74
CA ILE A 39 4.46 9.10 6.56
C ILE A 39 3.72 8.52 5.34
N ALA A 40 4.42 8.36 4.21
CA ALA A 40 3.83 7.77 3.01
C ALA A 40 3.37 6.33 3.25
N SER A 41 4.19 5.53 3.95
CA SER A 41 3.90 4.14 4.31
C SER A 41 2.72 4.01 5.27
N PHE A 42 2.68 4.78 6.36
CA PHE A 42 1.57 4.78 7.32
C PHE A 42 0.24 5.07 6.65
N ARG A 43 0.22 6.08 5.77
CA ARG A 43 -0.99 6.43 5.00
C ARG A 43 -1.48 5.28 4.13
N ILE A 44 -0.58 4.59 3.44
CA ILE A 44 -0.94 3.45 2.58
C ILE A 44 -1.31 2.23 3.42
N GLY A 45 -0.63 1.97 4.55
CA GLY A 45 -1.02 0.92 5.49
C GLY A 45 -2.43 1.14 6.04
N THR A 46 -2.77 2.37 6.43
CA THR A 46 -4.12 2.76 6.85
C THR A 46 -5.15 2.59 5.72
N PHE A 47 -4.74 2.77 4.46
CA PHE A 47 -5.57 2.41 3.32
C PHE A 47 -5.73 0.91 3.14
N SER A 48 -4.65 0.15 3.29
CA SER A 48 -4.62 -1.31 3.20
C SER A 48 -5.49 -1.98 4.26
N PHE A 49 -5.77 -1.35 5.41
CA PHE A 49 -6.77 -1.90 6.35
C PHE A 49 -8.20 -1.79 5.83
N TRP A 50 -8.55 -0.71 5.11
CA TRP A 50 -9.94 -0.40 4.75
C TRP A 50 -10.10 0.17 3.32
N PRO A 51 -9.72 -0.56 2.27
CA PRO A 51 -9.55 0.02 0.94
C PRO A 51 -10.88 0.46 0.29
N PHE A 52 -12.02 -0.11 0.69
CA PHE A 52 -13.29 0.15 0.04
C PHE A 52 -13.85 1.52 0.38
N GLY A 53 -14.34 2.21 -0.65
CA GLY A 53 -14.84 3.59 -0.54
C GLY A 53 -13.77 4.67 -0.67
N ARG A 54 -12.52 4.27 -0.94
CA ARG A 54 -11.37 5.14 -1.15
C ARG A 54 -10.67 4.74 -2.45
N ARG A 55 -10.03 5.70 -3.13
CA ARG A 55 -9.21 5.43 -4.31
C ARG A 55 -7.88 6.14 -4.22
N ILE A 56 -6.88 5.57 -4.88
CA ILE A 56 -5.55 6.17 -5.02
C ILE A 56 -5.53 6.96 -6.32
N VAL A 57 -5.07 8.20 -6.25
CA VAL A 57 -4.85 9.06 -7.41
C VAL A 57 -3.44 9.64 -7.37
N ASP A 58 -2.94 10.05 -8.52
CA ASP A 58 -1.65 10.74 -8.62
C ASP A 58 -1.76 12.15 -8.03
N LYS A 59 -0.74 12.53 -7.26
CA LYS A 59 -0.60 13.86 -6.69
C LYS A 59 0.12 14.74 -7.70
N PRO A 60 -0.52 15.82 -8.20
CA PRO A 60 0.17 16.79 -9.04
C PRO A 60 1.39 17.36 -8.30
N ALA A 61 2.53 17.36 -8.97
CA ALA A 61 3.79 17.85 -8.41
C ALA A 61 4.59 18.59 -9.49
N GLY A 62 5.22 19.71 -9.11
CA GLY A 62 6.22 20.36 -9.96
C GLY A 62 7.45 19.48 -10.13
N ALA A 63 8.24 19.72 -11.18
CA ALA A 63 9.36 18.87 -11.61
C ALA A 63 10.33 18.48 -10.47
N GLY A 64 10.72 19.43 -9.61
CA GLY A 64 11.61 19.14 -8.48
C GLY A 64 11.02 18.17 -7.45
N ARG A 65 9.72 18.29 -7.14
CA ARG A 65 9.03 17.36 -6.22
C ARG A 65 8.81 15.98 -6.86
N ALA A 66 8.62 15.93 -8.18
CA ALA A 66 8.54 14.67 -8.91
C ALA A 66 9.87 13.89 -8.88
N ALA A 67 11.00 14.58 -9.08
CA ALA A 67 12.33 13.98 -8.98
C ALA A 67 12.63 13.42 -7.57
N LEU A 68 12.29 14.17 -6.52
CA LEU A 68 12.41 13.69 -5.14
C LEU A 68 11.49 12.48 -4.87
N GLY A 69 10.28 12.48 -5.42
CA GLY A 69 9.37 11.34 -5.34
C GLY A 69 9.91 10.09 -6.04
N LEU A 70 10.54 10.26 -7.20
CA LEU A 70 11.19 9.16 -7.92
C LEU A 70 12.35 8.57 -7.11
N LEU A 71 13.23 9.42 -6.56
CA LEU A 71 14.33 8.99 -5.70
C LEU A 71 13.81 8.23 -4.46
N GLY A 72 12.76 8.77 -3.82
CA GLY A 72 12.08 8.12 -2.71
C GLY A 72 11.50 6.76 -3.07
N ASN A 73 10.89 6.62 -4.26
CA ASN A 73 10.38 5.34 -4.76
C ASN A 73 11.50 4.33 -5.02
N VAL A 74 12.65 4.74 -5.57
CA VAL A 74 13.79 3.84 -5.78
C VAL A 74 14.33 3.31 -4.46
N ILE A 75 14.61 4.21 -3.50
CA ILE A 75 15.08 3.83 -2.16
C ILE A 75 14.05 2.91 -1.49
N TRP A 76 12.78 3.30 -1.52
CA TRP A 76 11.69 2.52 -0.95
C TRP A 76 11.61 1.13 -1.57
N ALA A 77 11.59 1.00 -2.90
CA ALA A 77 11.44 -0.28 -3.58
C ALA A 77 12.53 -1.28 -3.20
N VAL A 78 13.78 -0.81 -3.04
CA VAL A 78 14.95 -1.64 -2.69
C VAL A 78 14.89 -2.13 -1.24
N PHE A 79 14.52 -1.27 -0.29
CA PHE A 79 14.57 -1.62 1.14
C PHE A 79 13.25 -2.17 1.70
N PHE A 80 12.11 -1.67 1.21
CA PHE A 80 10.78 -1.90 1.81
C PHE A 80 9.72 -2.40 0.83
N GLY A 81 9.68 -1.86 -0.38
CA GLY A 81 8.59 -2.07 -1.32
C GLY A 81 8.50 -3.49 -1.87
N TRP A 82 9.63 -4.16 -2.10
CA TRP A 82 9.63 -5.48 -2.75
C TRP A 82 9.01 -6.59 -1.88
N TRP A 83 9.29 -6.61 -0.57
CA TRP A 83 8.73 -7.65 0.30
C TRP A 83 7.26 -7.37 0.65
N LEU A 84 6.84 -6.10 0.70
CA LEU A 84 5.42 -5.73 0.77
C LEU A 84 4.68 -6.14 -0.50
N ALA A 85 5.28 -5.90 -1.67
CA ALA A 85 4.73 -6.36 -2.95
C ALA A 85 4.60 -7.89 -2.97
N LEU A 86 5.62 -8.61 -2.52
CA LEU A 86 5.58 -10.08 -2.40
C LEU A 86 4.46 -10.53 -1.45
N GLY A 87 4.30 -9.91 -0.28
CA GLY A 87 3.22 -10.20 0.65
C GLY A 87 1.83 -10.01 0.03
N HIS A 88 1.66 -8.95 -0.76
CA HIS A 88 0.43 -8.75 -1.54
C HIS A 88 0.26 -9.81 -2.64
N LEU A 89 1.32 -10.20 -3.35
CA LEU A 89 1.25 -11.25 -4.37
C LEU A 89 0.86 -12.61 -3.78
N VAL A 90 1.44 -12.99 -2.63
CA VAL A 90 1.07 -14.21 -1.91
C VAL A 90 -0.38 -14.16 -1.47
N SER A 91 -0.82 -13.04 -0.88
CA SER A 91 -2.22 -12.85 -0.48
C SER A 91 -3.18 -12.90 -1.68
N ALA A 92 -2.77 -12.37 -2.83
CA ALA A 92 -3.54 -12.44 -4.07
C ALA A 92 -3.71 -13.89 -4.54
N LEU A 93 -2.63 -14.68 -4.51
CA LEU A 93 -2.65 -16.10 -4.88
C LEU A 93 -3.59 -16.89 -3.96
N LEU A 94 -3.50 -16.67 -2.65
CA LEU A 94 -4.36 -17.34 -1.66
C LEU A 94 -5.85 -16.97 -1.88
N CYS A 95 -6.14 -15.69 -2.11
CA CYS A 95 -7.51 -15.25 -2.42
C CYS A 95 -8.03 -15.86 -3.74
N ALA A 96 -7.18 -16.00 -4.76
CA ALA A 96 -7.57 -16.51 -6.08
C ALA A 96 -7.95 -17.99 -6.09
N ILE A 97 -7.71 -18.75 -5.02
CA ILE A 97 -8.12 -20.16 -4.89
C ILE A 97 -9.65 -20.32 -4.94
N THR A 98 -10.40 -19.29 -4.54
CA THR A 98 -11.87 -19.34 -4.51
C THR A 98 -12.46 -18.28 -5.43
N ILE A 99 -13.61 -18.59 -6.06
CA ILE A 99 -14.34 -17.64 -6.91
C ILE A 99 -14.70 -16.37 -6.12
N ILE A 100 -15.09 -16.52 -4.85
CA ILE A 100 -15.45 -15.41 -3.95
C ILE A 100 -14.22 -14.54 -3.63
N GLY A 101 -13.03 -15.12 -3.60
CA GLY A 101 -11.78 -14.43 -3.30
C GLY A 101 -11.17 -13.64 -4.45
N ILE A 102 -11.55 -13.93 -5.70
CA ILE A 102 -11.02 -13.27 -6.91
C ILE A 102 -11.08 -11.71 -6.84
N PRO A 103 -12.19 -11.08 -6.41
CA PRO A 103 -12.24 -9.62 -6.27
C PRO A 103 -11.18 -9.06 -5.31
N PHE A 104 -10.86 -9.78 -4.23
CA PHE A 104 -9.84 -9.39 -3.26
C PHE A 104 -8.43 -9.67 -3.79
N ALA A 105 -8.23 -10.74 -4.55
CA ALA A 105 -6.97 -11.00 -5.24
C ALA A 105 -6.59 -9.83 -6.16
N LEU A 106 -7.53 -9.34 -6.97
CA LEU A 106 -7.33 -8.17 -7.83
C LEU A 106 -6.96 -6.91 -7.03
N GLN A 107 -7.53 -6.74 -5.85
CA GLN A 107 -7.20 -5.62 -4.97
C GLN A 107 -5.79 -5.75 -4.38
N HIS A 108 -5.37 -6.96 -4.00
CA HIS A 108 -3.99 -7.22 -3.59
C HIS A 108 -3.00 -6.96 -4.72
N LEU A 109 -3.29 -7.34 -5.97
CA LEU A 109 -2.41 -7.05 -7.11
C LEU A 109 -2.21 -5.53 -7.32
N LYS A 110 -3.28 -4.73 -7.17
CA LYS A 110 -3.18 -3.26 -7.23
C LYS A 110 -2.28 -2.71 -6.12
N LEU A 111 -2.41 -3.24 -4.91
CA LEU A 111 -1.59 -2.86 -3.77
C LEU A 111 -0.14 -3.35 -3.90
N ALA A 112 0.11 -4.48 -4.57
CA ALA A 112 1.46 -4.95 -4.89
C ALA A 112 2.18 -3.95 -5.80
N GLY A 113 1.53 -3.47 -6.86
CA GLY A 113 2.08 -2.41 -7.72
C GLY A 113 2.31 -1.10 -6.96
N LEU A 114 1.38 -0.71 -6.09
CA LEU A 114 1.52 0.46 -5.22
C LEU A 114 2.70 0.33 -4.24
N SER A 115 2.96 -0.89 -3.76
CA SER A 115 4.05 -1.18 -2.82
C SER A 115 5.43 -0.83 -3.38
N LEU A 116 5.60 -0.89 -4.70
CA LEU A 116 6.85 -0.52 -5.36
C LEU A 116 7.00 0.99 -5.54
N THR A 117 5.90 1.73 -5.66
CA THR A 117 5.92 3.17 -5.97
C THR A 117 4.91 3.99 -5.13
N PRO A 118 5.08 4.05 -3.80
CA PRO A 118 4.12 4.71 -2.92
C PRO A 118 4.16 6.26 -3.00
N PHE A 119 5.28 6.84 -3.44
CA PHE A 119 5.42 8.30 -3.55
C PHE A 119 4.67 8.85 -4.75
N GLY A 120 4.23 10.10 -4.61
CA GLY A 120 3.41 10.76 -5.63
C GLY A 120 1.96 10.30 -5.64
N LYS A 121 1.54 9.44 -4.71
CA LYS A 121 0.16 8.97 -4.58
C LYS A 121 -0.57 9.71 -3.45
N VAL A 122 -1.88 9.91 -3.60
CA VAL A 122 -2.78 10.38 -2.53
C VAL A 122 -4.06 9.56 -2.52
N ILE A 123 -4.72 9.52 -1.37
CA ILE A 123 -5.89 8.68 -1.12
C ILE A 123 -7.07 9.60 -0.92
N VAL A 124 -8.09 9.44 -1.76
CA VAL A 124 -9.29 10.28 -1.75
C VAL A 124 -10.51 9.42 -1.50
N ALA A 125 -11.52 9.98 -0.84
CA ALA A 125 -12.82 9.33 -0.73
C ALA A 125 -13.47 9.25 -2.12
N VAL A 126 -14.16 8.13 -2.36
CA VAL A 126 -15.04 7.95 -3.52
C VAL A 126 -16.45 8.44 -3.20
#